data_AF-A0A7X9Q350-F1
#
_entry.id   AF-A0A7X9Q350-F1
#
_cell.length_a   1.000
_cell.length_b   1.000
_cell.length_c   1.000
_cell.angle_alpha   90.00
_cell.angle_beta   90.00
_cell.angle_gamma   90.00
#
_symmetry.space_group_name_H-M   'P 1'
#
loop_
_entity.id
_entity.type
_entity.pdbx_description
1 polymer ?
#
loop_
_entity_poly.entity_id
_entity_poly.type
_entity_poly.pdbx_seq_one_letter_code
_entity_poly.pdbx_strand_id
1 'polypeptide(L)'
;ALDEGLAEALRAPSWRDPAGTLQLVFLVADAPPQIGRQVATPYPQSIANAIERGLKIFPVASSESDDQAEAVFRQLAQATGSRFVFLSYGAAGAATGASTDIGPTDYEEMALDQLVVRLITEELAALTGAAVDSPPTDTTADTNPDGQ
;
A
#
# COMPACT_ATOMS: atom_id res chain seq x y z
N ALA A 1 -7.73 -13.10 9.47
CA ALA A 1 -6.32 -13.00 9.02
C ALA A 1 -6.25 -12.22 7.71
N LEU A 2 -5.06 -11.84 7.23
CA LEU A 2 -4.88 -11.10 5.98
C LEU A 2 -5.53 -11.80 4.78
N ASP A 3 -5.41 -13.13 4.68
CA ASP A 3 -5.92 -13.93 3.56
C ASP A 3 -7.44 -13.76 3.39
N GLU A 4 -8.17 -13.94 4.50
CA GLU A 4 -9.63 -13.83 4.56
C GLU A 4 -10.08 -12.38 4.35
N GLY A 5 -9.37 -11.43 4.97
CA GLY A 5 -9.69 -10.00 4.84
C GLY A 5 -9.52 -9.52 3.41
N LEU A 6 -8.43 -9.91 2.75
CA LEU A 6 -8.20 -9.58 1.35
C LEU A 6 -9.23 -10.25 0.43
N ALA A 7 -9.50 -11.53 0.64
CA ALA A 7 -10.52 -12.26 -0.13
C ALA A 7 -11.91 -11.60 0.01
N GLU A 8 -12.28 -11.20 1.23
CA GLU A 8 -13.55 -10.55 1.50
C GLU A 8 -13.59 -9.14 0.91
N ALA A 9 -12.51 -8.36 0.98
CA ALA A 9 -12.43 -7.04 0.36
C ALA A 9 -12.63 -7.09 -1.17
N LEU A 10 -12.13 -8.15 -1.82
CA LEU A 10 -12.33 -8.35 -3.25
C LEU A 10 -13.76 -8.79 -3.59
N ARG A 11 -14.44 -9.53 -2.71
CA ARG A 11 -15.74 -10.17 -3.00
C ARG A 11 -16.96 -9.42 -2.47
N ALA A 12 -16.88 -8.85 -1.26
CA ALA A 12 -18.03 -8.35 -0.53
C ALA A 12 -18.60 -7.03 -1.05
N PRO A 13 -17.79 -6.04 -1.44
CA PRO A 13 -18.32 -4.80 -1.99
C PRO A 13 -19.01 -5.03 -3.33
N SER A 14 -20.08 -4.28 -3.59
CA SER A 14 -20.73 -4.20 -4.91
C SER A 14 -19.87 -3.40 -5.88
N TRP A 15 -18.72 -3.95 -6.25
CA TRP A 15 -17.77 -3.35 -7.18
C TRP A 15 -18.45 -3.05 -8.52
N ARG A 16 -18.27 -1.81 -9.01
CA ARG A 16 -18.68 -1.44 -10.37
C ARG A 16 -17.81 -2.14 -11.41
N ASP A 17 -18.31 -2.25 -12.63
CA ASP A 17 -17.60 -2.91 -13.73
C ASP A 17 -16.16 -2.36 -13.88
N PRO A 18 -15.12 -3.22 -13.75
CA PRO A 18 -13.73 -2.81 -13.87
C PRO A 18 -13.38 -2.24 -15.25
N ALA A 19 -14.15 -2.53 -16.31
CA ALA A 19 -13.90 -2.00 -17.65
C ALA A 19 -14.04 -0.47 -17.74
N GLY A 20 -14.79 0.16 -16.82
CA GLY A 20 -15.01 1.61 -16.79
C GLY A 20 -14.78 2.24 -15.42
N THR A 21 -14.19 1.52 -14.47
CA THR A 21 -14.02 1.99 -13.10
C THR A 21 -12.65 1.61 -12.55
N LEU A 22 -11.92 2.60 -12.04
CA LEU A 22 -10.74 2.37 -11.22
C LEU A 22 -11.14 1.72 -9.89
N GLN A 23 -10.56 0.55 -9.59
CA GLN A 23 -10.78 -0.17 -8.34
C GLN A 23 -9.50 -0.16 -7.52
N LEU A 24 -9.58 0.38 -6.30
CA LEU A 24 -8.44 0.53 -5.39
C LEU A 24 -8.77 -0.11 -4.04
N VAL A 25 -7.80 -0.79 -3.45
CA VAL A 25 -7.86 -1.30 -2.08
C VAL A 25 -6.65 -0.76 -1.32
N PHE A 26 -6.88 -0.11 -0.18
CA PHE A 26 -5.83 0.23 0.78
C PHE A 26 -5.82 -0.85 1.86
N LEU A 27 -4.79 -1.70 1.83
CA LEU A 27 -4.66 -2.85 2.73
C LEU A 27 -3.79 -2.45 3.92
N VAL A 28 -4.38 -2.18 5.07
CA VAL A 28 -3.65 -1.88 6.30
C VAL A 28 -3.43 -3.17 7.09
N ALA A 29 -2.18 -3.54 7.35
CA ALA A 29 -1.83 -4.76 8.10
C ALA A 29 -0.44 -4.68 8.74
N ASP A 30 -0.25 -5.44 9.81
CA ASP A 30 0.98 -5.61 10.59
C ASP A 30 1.65 -6.99 10.38
N ALA A 31 0.98 -7.93 9.72
CA ALA A 31 1.43 -9.32 9.63
C ALA A 31 1.22 -9.94 8.24
N PRO A 32 2.04 -10.94 7.84
CA PRO A 32 1.92 -11.60 6.54
C PRO A 32 0.70 -12.54 6.47
N PRO A 33 0.30 -12.97 5.26
CA PRO A 33 -0.66 -14.06 5.05
C PRO A 33 -0.21 -15.35 5.74
N GLN A 34 -1.17 -16.11 6.26
CA GLN A 34 -0.88 -17.39 6.94
C GLN A 34 -0.86 -18.53 5.92
N ILE A 35 0.31 -18.77 5.33
CA ILE A 35 0.50 -19.84 4.34
C ILE A 35 0.21 -21.22 4.97
N GLY A 36 -0.64 -22.01 4.31
CA GLY A 36 -1.01 -23.36 4.75
C GLY A 36 -2.25 -23.44 5.64
N ARG A 37 -2.80 -22.29 6.09
CA ARG A 37 -4.11 -22.26 6.73
C ARG A 37 -5.18 -22.62 5.69
N GLN A 38 -6.11 -23.50 6.07
CA GLN A 38 -7.25 -23.86 5.23
C GLN A 38 -8.26 -22.71 5.25
N VAL A 39 -8.22 -21.87 4.22
CA VAL A 39 -9.14 -20.75 3.98
C VAL A 39 -9.85 -20.94 2.63
N ALA A 40 -11.04 -20.36 2.48
CA ALA A 40 -11.84 -20.53 1.26
C ALA A 40 -11.14 -19.97 0.01
N THR A 41 -10.47 -18.83 0.14
CA THR A 41 -9.67 -18.21 -0.92
C THR A 41 -8.28 -17.92 -0.38
N PRO A 42 -7.25 -18.69 -0.76
CA PRO A 42 -5.88 -18.43 -0.37
C PRO A 42 -5.36 -17.12 -0.93
N TYR A 43 -4.39 -16.51 -0.23
CA TYR A 43 -3.73 -15.27 -0.64
C TYR A 43 -3.27 -15.23 -2.12
N PRO A 44 -2.61 -16.27 -2.68
CA PRO A 44 -2.19 -16.24 -4.09
C PRO A 44 -3.36 -16.14 -5.07
N GLN A 45 -4.50 -16.76 -4.73
CA GLN A 45 -5.71 -16.68 -5.54
C GLN A 45 -6.35 -15.29 -5.46
N SER A 46 -6.35 -14.67 -4.28
CA SER A 46 -6.80 -13.29 -4.12
C SER A 46 -5.98 -12.31 -4.96
N ILE A 47 -4.65 -12.50 -5.04
CA ILE A 47 -3.79 -11.70 -5.93
C ILE A 47 -4.16 -11.91 -7.40
N ALA A 48 -4.29 -13.15 -7.85
CA ALA A 48 -4.66 -13.44 -9.22
C ALA A 48 -5.99 -12.77 -9.61
N ASN A 49 -7.00 -12.87 -8.74
CA ASN A 49 -8.30 -12.22 -8.92
C ASN A 49 -8.18 -10.69 -8.98
N ALA A 50 -7.30 -10.07 -8.18
CA ALA A 50 -7.07 -8.63 -8.23
C ALA A 50 -6.42 -8.20 -9.56
N ILE A 51 -5.41 -8.94 -10.01
CA ILE A 51 -4.72 -8.69 -11.29
C ILE A 51 -5.68 -8.81 -12.47
N GLU A 52 -6.47 -9.88 -12.53
CA GLU A 52 -7.44 -10.11 -13.61
C GLU A 52 -8.47 -8.98 -13.74
N ARG A 53 -8.78 -8.32 -12.62
CA ARG A 53 -9.72 -7.19 -12.57
C ARG A 53 -9.06 -5.83 -12.83
N GLY A 54 -7.72 -5.77 -12.92
CA GLY A 54 -6.99 -4.50 -12.91
C GLY A 54 -7.13 -3.72 -11.59
N LEU A 55 -7.44 -4.41 -10.49
CA LEU A 55 -7.59 -3.80 -9.17
C LEU A 55 -6.22 -3.56 -8.56
N LYS A 56 -5.98 -2.32 -8.11
CA LYS A 56 -4.72 -1.94 -7.46
C LYS A 56 -4.82 -2.06 -5.95
N ILE A 57 -3.86 -2.75 -5.34
CA ILE A 57 -3.79 -2.93 -3.89
C ILE A 57 -2.63 -2.08 -3.38
N PHE A 58 -2.91 -1.06 -2.58
CA PHE A 58 -1.91 -0.27 -1.85
C PHE A 58 -1.74 -0.85 -0.45
N PRO A 59 -0.74 -1.72 -0.22
CA PRO A 59 -0.44 -2.19 1.12
C PRO A 59 0.16 -1.06 1.94
N VAL A 60 -0.38 -0.89 3.15
CA VAL A 60 0.05 0.03 4.18
C VAL A 60 0.55 -0.81 5.35
N ALA A 61 1.86 -0.98 5.45
CA ALA A 61 2.49 -1.64 6.59
C ALA A 61 2.27 -0.76 7.84
N SER A 62 1.56 -1.30 8.83
CA SER A 62 1.50 -0.70 10.15
C SER A 62 2.72 -1.11 10.99
N SER A 63 2.88 -0.44 12.14
CA SER A 63 3.97 -0.70 13.07
C SER A 63 4.15 -2.18 13.37
N GLU A 64 5.41 -2.60 13.52
CA GLU A 64 5.81 -3.98 13.87
C GLU A 64 5.70 -5.02 12.74
N SER A 65 5.57 -4.59 11.48
CA SER A 65 5.67 -5.50 10.33
C SER A 65 7.06 -6.13 10.23
N ASP A 66 7.16 -7.47 10.21
CA ASP A 66 8.43 -8.18 10.03
C ASP A 66 8.91 -8.20 8.55
N ASP A 67 10.16 -8.62 8.32
CA ASP A 67 10.74 -8.72 6.96
C ASP A 67 9.87 -9.54 6.00
N GLN A 68 9.16 -10.54 6.52
CA GLN A 68 8.29 -11.39 5.72
C GLN A 68 7.01 -10.64 5.30
N ALA A 69 6.37 -9.90 6.22
CA ALA A 69 5.26 -9.02 5.92
C ALA A 69 5.66 -7.97 4.88
N GLU A 70 6.81 -7.33 5.07
CA GLU A 70 7.32 -6.31 4.15
C GLU A 70 7.53 -6.88 2.74
N ALA A 71 8.16 -8.06 2.63
CA ALA A 71 8.36 -8.73 1.34
C ALA A 71 7.03 -9.06 0.64
N VAL A 72 6.04 -9.56 1.38
CA VAL A 72 4.69 -9.85 0.87
C VAL A 72 4.00 -8.57 0.41
N PHE A 73 4.10 -7.49 1.18
CA PHE A 73 3.48 -6.22 0.85
C PHE A 73 4.13 -5.59 -0.39
N ARG A 74 5.45 -5.62 -0.50
CA ARG A 74 6.15 -5.21 -1.73
C ARG A 74 5.72 -6.06 -2.92
N GLN A 75 5.57 -7.37 -2.75
CA GLN A 75 5.07 -8.26 -3.79
C GLN A 75 3.63 -7.91 -4.22
N LEU A 76 2.73 -7.63 -3.27
CA LEU A 76 1.35 -7.19 -3.56
C LEU A 76 1.34 -5.90 -4.39
N ALA A 77 2.16 -4.93 -3.98
CA ALA A 77 2.26 -3.66 -4.66
C ALA A 77 2.77 -3.84 -6.10
N GLN A 78 3.87 -4.59 -6.27
CA GLN A 78 4.43 -4.89 -7.58
C GLN A 78 3.46 -5.66 -8.48
N ALA A 79 2.81 -6.69 -7.94
CA ALA A 79 1.90 -7.55 -8.69
C ALA A 79 0.67 -6.80 -9.21
N THR A 80 0.19 -5.80 -8.45
CA THR A 80 -0.99 -5.00 -8.83
C THR A 80 -0.63 -3.64 -9.44
N GLY A 81 0.65 -3.35 -9.66
CA GLY A 81 1.12 -2.10 -10.26
C GLY A 81 0.82 -0.85 -9.41
N SER A 82 0.92 -0.99 -8.09
CA SER A 82 0.70 0.07 -7.09
C SER A 82 2.00 0.36 -6.30
N ARG A 83 1.88 1.11 -5.20
CA ARG A 83 3.00 1.48 -4.33
C ARG A 83 2.88 0.80 -2.97
N PHE A 84 4.03 0.44 -2.41
CA PHE A 84 4.16 0.03 -1.02
C PHE A 84 4.20 1.28 -0.13
N VAL A 85 3.35 1.31 0.89
CA VAL A 85 3.26 2.38 1.87
C VAL A 85 3.55 1.77 3.24
N PHE A 86 4.19 2.54 4.11
CA PHE A 86 4.40 2.17 5.50
C PHE A 86 4.23 3.40 6.38
N LEU A 87 3.86 3.20 7.64
CA LEU A 87 3.84 4.27 8.62
C LEU A 87 5.28 4.59 9.03
N SER A 88 5.67 5.85 9.11
CA SER A 88 6.92 6.28 9.77
C SER A 88 6.59 6.91 11.12
N TYR A 89 7.56 6.90 12.03
CA TYR A 89 7.52 7.68 13.27
C TYR A 89 8.30 8.99 13.11
N GLY A 90 8.29 9.59 11.91
CA GLY A 90 9.10 10.76 11.57
C GLY A 90 10.59 10.43 11.52
N ALA A 91 11.41 11.33 12.07
CA ALA A 91 12.87 11.17 12.15
C ALA A 91 13.33 9.93 12.94
N ALA A 92 12.45 9.27 13.70
CA ALA A 92 12.73 8.02 14.40
C ALA A 92 12.79 6.79 13.48
N GLY A 93 12.46 6.95 12.19
CA GLY A 93 12.58 5.91 11.16
C GLY A 93 11.25 5.26 10.77
N ALA A 94 11.34 4.31 9.84
CA ALA A 94 10.21 3.53 9.36
C ALA A 94 9.62 2.66 10.49
N ALA A 95 8.30 2.47 10.51
CA ALA A 95 7.63 1.54 11.43
C ALA A 95 7.72 0.06 10.97
N THR A 96 8.60 -0.23 10.01
CA THR A 96 8.89 -1.57 9.51
C THR A 96 9.74 -2.35 10.52
N GLY A 97 9.08 -2.85 11.57
CA GLY A 97 9.61 -3.87 12.47
C GLY A 97 10.99 -3.58 13.08
N ALA A 98 11.66 -4.64 13.52
CA ALA A 98 13.00 -4.57 14.13
C ALA A 98 14.13 -4.57 13.08
N SER A 99 13.82 -4.86 11.81
CA SER A 99 14.74 -4.92 10.69
C SER A 99 13.98 -4.48 9.44
N THR A 100 14.64 -3.69 8.60
CA THR A 100 14.15 -3.25 7.29
C THR A 100 15.35 -2.88 6.43
N ASP A 101 15.24 -3.05 5.11
CA ASP A 101 16.26 -2.60 4.15
C ASP A 101 16.02 -1.16 3.66
N ILE A 102 14.95 -0.51 4.15
CA ILE A 102 14.58 0.86 3.82
C ILE A 102 15.52 1.84 4.53
N GLY A 103 16.39 2.48 3.76
CA GLY A 103 17.21 3.59 4.22
C GLY A 103 16.40 4.88 4.39
N PRO A 104 16.93 5.87 5.14
CA PRO A 104 16.26 7.15 5.38
C PRO A 104 16.05 8.00 4.11
N THR A 105 16.70 7.63 3.00
CA THR A 105 16.58 8.30 1.69
C THR A 105 15.70 7.54 0.70
N ASP A 106 15.19 6.37 1.08
CA ASP A 106 14.48 5.47 0.16
C ASP A 106 12.96 5.74 0.12
N TYR A 107 12.48 6.72 0.89
CA TYR A 107 11.07 7.07 0.99
C TYR A 107 10.83 8.58 1.08
N GLU A 108 9.63 9.00 0.66
CA GLU A 108 9.10 10.33 0.93
C GLU A 108 8.10 10.22 2.09
N GLU A 109 8.24 11.11 3.08
CA GLU A 109 7.30 11.18 4.19
C GLU A 109 6.18 12.20 3.90
N MET A 110 4.94 11.81 4.17
CA MET A 110 3.77 12.67 4.06
C MET A 110 2.67 12.16 5.00
N ALA A 111 1.80 13.07 5.46
CA ALA A 111 0.62 12.69 6.23
C ALA A 111 -0.24 11.65 5.45
N LEU A 112 -0.70 10.60 6.14
CA LEU A 112 -1.36 9.46 5.50
C LEU A 112 -2.62 9.86 4.71
N ASP A 113 -3.39 10.81 5.22
CA ASP A 113 -4.58 11.34 4.54
C ASP A 113 -4.21 12.02 3.20
N GLN A 114 -3.16 12.85 3.21
CA GLN A 114 -2.64 13.49 2.01
C GLN A 114 -2.06 12.47 1.03
N LEU A 115 -1.40 11.43 1.54
CA LEU A 115 -0.86 10.33 0.74
C LEU A 115 -1.96 9.55 0.03
N VAL A 116 -3.02 9.18 0.74
CA VAL A 116 -4.16 8.48 0.14
C VAL A 116 -4.78 9.33 -0.97
N VAL A 117 -4.98 10.64 -0.74
CA VAL A 117 -5.51 11.55 -1.77
C VAL A 117 -4.57 11.64 -2.98
N ARG A 118 -3.25 11.79 -2.75
CA ARG A 118 -2.24 11.83 -3.82
C ARG A 118 -2.26 10.56 -4.66
N LEU A 119 -2.24 9.39 -4.03
CA LEU A 119 -2.26 8.10 -4.72
C LEU A 119 -3.53 7.93 -5.57
N ILE A 120 -4.71 8.24 -5.03
CA ILE A 120 -5.96 8.19 -5.80
C ILE A 120 -5.91 9.15 -6.99
N THR A 121 -5.41 10.36 -6.78
CA THR A 121 -5.34 11.40 -7.82
C THR A 121 -4.39 10.99 -8.95
N GLU A 122 -3.22 10.45 -8.61
CA GLU A 122 -2.26 9.94 -9.59
C GLU A 122 -2.83 8.78 -10.41
N GLU A 123 -3.56 7.86 -9.78
CA GLU A 123 -4.19 6.72 -10.48
C GLU A 123 -5.33 7.17 -11.40
N LEU A 124 -6.15 8.13 -10.96
CA LEU A 124 -7.19 8.72 -11.81
C LEU A 124 -6.58 9.47 -13.01
N ALA A 125 -5.50 10.21 -12.78
CA ALA A 125 -4.79 10.93 -13.82
C ALA A 125 -4.17 9.98 -14.84
N ALA A 126 -3.53 8.90 -14.38
CA ALA A 126 -3.00 7.84 -15.23
C ALA A 126 -4.09 7.17 -16.09
N LEU A 127 -5.29 6.96 -15.54
CA LEU A 127 -6.42 6.39 -16.28
C LEU A 127 -7.01 7.36 -17.32
N THR A 128 -7.07 8.64 -17.00
CA THR A 128 -7.70 9.68 -17.85
C THR A 128 -6.73 10.31 -18.85
N GLY A 129 -5.42 10.07 -18.70
CA GLY A 129 -4.38 10.76 -19.46
C GLY A 129 -4.22 12.24 -19.08
N ALA A 130 -4.82 12.67 -17.98
CA ALA A 130 -4.67 14.03 -17.46
C ALA A 130 -3.29 14.19 -16.81
N ALA A 131 -2.66 15.37 -16.95
CA ALA A 131 -1.48 15.70 -16.18
C ALA A 131 -1.88 15.86 -14.70
N VAL A 132 -1.22 15.13 -13.80
CA VAL A 132 -1.34 15.39 -12.35
C VAL A 132 -0.60 16.70 -12.10
N ASP A 133 -1.33 17.79 -11.88
CA ASP A 133 -0.74 18.97 -11.24
C ASP A 133 -0.39 18.51 -9.82
N SER A 134 0.89 18.58 -9.46
CA SER A 134 1.33 18.09 -8.14
C SER A 134 0.53 18.83 -7.06
N PRO A 135 -0.04 18.13 -6.05
CA PRO A 135 -0.60 18.83 -4.91
C PRO A 135 0.49 19.74 -4.30
N PRO A 136 0.12 20.89 -3.69
CA PRO A 136 1.12 21.79 -3.12
C PRO A 136 2.02 20.97 -2.20
N THR A 137 3.31 20.96 -2.52
CA THR A 137 4.35 20.50 -1.61
C THR A 137 4.33 21.46 -0.44
N ASP A 138 3.48 21.20 0.56
CA ASP A 138 3.65 21.80 1.87
C ASP A 138 4.86 21.09 2.48
N THR A 139 6.03 21.48 1.98
CA THR A 139 7.34 21.15 2.52
C THR A 139 7.44 21.89 3.84
N THR A 140 6.76 21.38 4.88
CA THR A 140 7.37 21.40 6.21
C THR A 140 8.44 20.32 6.21
N ALA A 141 9.54 20.60 5.49
CA ALA A 141 10.81 20.05 5.88
C ALA A 141 11.10 20.67 7.25
N ASP A 142 10.71 19.99 8.31
CA ASP A 142 11.45 20.12 9.56
C ASP A 142 12.81 19.48 9.28
N THR A 143 13.70 20.27 8.69
CA THR A 143 15.12 19.98 8.65
C THR A 143 15.56 19.87 10.09
N ASN A 144 15.64 18.64 10.59
CA ASN A 144 16.24 18.31 11.87
C ASN A 144 17.61 19.04 11.95
N PRO A 145 17.74 20.12 12.72
CA PRO A 145 19.04 20.63 13.09
C PRO A 145 19.49 19.80 14.29
N ASP A 146 20.72 19.31 14.19
CA ASP A 146 21.51 18.72 15.27
C ASP A 146 21.51 17.19 15.31
N GLY A 147 22.61 16.66 14.76
CA GLY A 147 23.06 15.31 15.03
C GLY A 147 23.33 15.10 16.53
N GLN A 148 22.82 13.98 17.01
CA GLN A 148 23.35 13.17 18.11
C GLN A 148 23.44 11.75 17.59
#